data_AF-A0A7C0TRU0-F1
#
_entry.id   AF-A0A7C0TRU0-F1
#
_cell.length_a   1.000
_cell.length_b   1.000
_cell.length_c   1.000
_cell.angle_alpha   90.00
_cell.angle_beta   90.00
_cell.angle_gamma   90.00
#
_symmetry.space_group_name_H-M   'P 1'
#
loop_
_entity.id
_entity.type
_entity.pdbx_description
1 polymer ?
#
loop_
_entity_poly.entity_id
_entity_poly.type
_entity_poly.pdbx_seq_one_letter_code
_entity_poly.pdbx_strand_id
1 'polypeptide(L)'
;MGRGANNIYPFRTGEIVRVLLLRQRNDIPLPAGLASILVERVFDGLTMILLLILAAVIGGIPDYLQYVLWMAVAVFGLALVFVYGLVLWPTQIQKWSTWLIAHLSPRRFRLRLYGIVERFIFGFVSIRSPRTVTIVLVCSITVWTLETISYRLLMNAFGFGVNLHHLLLMSGAANLGTALPSGPGNLGTFDAPAILVLTAVGISQNTAVSYQAVLHAVLWCTETFSGLWFMWRSGLRKADLDRTLEEGVRVGERLSG
;
A
#
# COMPACT_ATOMS: atom_id res chain seq x y z
N MET A 1 0.50 9.68 -9.44
CA MET A 1 -0.79 10.35 -9.10
C MET A 1 -1.34 9.88 -7.74
N GLY A 2 -1.57 8.58 -7.52
CA GLY A 2 -2.19 8.09 -6.27
C GLY A 2 -1.42 8.40 -4.98
N ARG A 3 -0.10 8.16 -4.95
CA ARG A 3 0.75 8.47 -3.77
C ARG A 3 0.87 9.97 -3.51
N GLY A 4 1.11 10.78 -4.55
CA GLY A 4 1.11 12.25 -4.42
C GLY A 4 -0.23 12.86 -3.97
N ALA A 5 -1.36 12.26 -4.32
CA ALA A 5 -2.68 12.67 -3.80
C ALA A 5 -2.90 12.19 -2.35
N ASN A 6 -2.35 11.05 -1.95
CA ASN A 6 -2.39 10.55 -0.57
C ASN A 6 -1.59 11.46 0.40
N ASN A 7 -0.60 12.16 -0.13
CA ASN A 7 0.18 13.15 0.61
C ASN A 7 -0.59 14.46 0.85
N ILE A 8 -1.59 14.77 0.01
CA ILE A 8 -2.37 16.03 0.07
C ILE A 8 -3.72 15.82 0.77
N TYR A 9 -4.35 14.65 0.60
CA TYR A 9 -5.68 14.36 1.15
C TYR A 9 -5.60 13.38 2.34
N PRO A 10 -6.34 13.63 3.44
CA PRO A 10 -6.38 12.74 4.59
C PRO A 10 -6.98 11.36 4.23
N PHE A 11 -6.68 10.33 5.03
CA PHE A 11 -7.26 8.97 4.96
C PHE A 11 -7.03 8.17 3.65
N ARG A 12 -5.82 8.18 3.05
CA ARG A 12 -5.55 7.37 1.83
C ARG A 12 -6.50 7.63 0.66
N THR A 13 -7.12 8.80 0.64
CA THR A 13 -8.08 9.20 -0.38
C THR A 13 -7.42 9.29 -1.77
N GLY A 14 -6.10 9.46 -1.85
CA GLY A 14 -5.36 9.46 -3.12
C GLY A 14 -5.43 8.16 -3.92
N GLU A 15 -5.57 7.01 -3.27
CA GLU A 15 -5.78 5.73 -3.95
C GLU A 15 -7.20 5.62 -4.51
N ILE A 16 -8.19 6.12 -3.75
CA ILE A 16 -9.59 6.20 -4.18
C ILE A 16 -9.71 7.15 -5.38
N VAL A 17 -9.05 8.30 -5.34
CA VAL A 17 -8.94 9.23 -6.48
C VAL A 17 -8.42 8.53 -7.73
N ARG A 18 -7.37 7.70 -7.60
CA ARG A 18 -6.82 6.95 -8.75
C ARG A 18 -7.88 6.05 -9.37
N VAL A 19 -8.65 5.33 -8.55
CA VAL A 19 -9.72 4.44 -9.04
C VAL A 19 -10.86 5.24 -9.69
N LEU A 20 -11.24 6.36 -9.09
CA LEU A 20 -12.30 7.21 -9.64
C LEU A 20 -11.88 7.84 -10.99
N LEU A 21 -10.62 8.30 -11.11
CA LEU A 21 -10.07 8.79 -12.37
C LEU A 21 -9.97 7.69 -13.43
N LEU A 22 -9.57 6.46 -13.04
CA LEU A 22 -9.54 5.32 -13.95
C LEU A 22 -10.95 4.95 -14.44
N ARG A 23 -11.97 5.07 -13.57
CA ARG A 23 -13.36 4.88 -13.96
C ARG A 23 -13.82 5.96 -14.94
N GLN A 24 -13.51 7.23 -14.69
CA GLN A 24 -13.93 8.33 -15.56
C GLN A 24 -13.21 8.34 -16.92
N ARG A 25 -11.92 7.98 -16.96
CA ARG A 25 -11.11 8.07 -18.18
C ARG A 25 -11.02 6.78 -19.01
N ASN A 26 -11.17 5.62 -18.38
CA ASN A 26 -10.97 4.32 -19.03
C ASN A 26 -12.18 3.38 -18.88
N ASP A 27 -13.33 3.89 -18.39
CA ASP A 27 -14.55 3.12 -18.13
C ASP A 27 -14.34 1.85 -17.26
N ILE A 28 -13.28 1.85 -16.44
CA ILE A 28 -12.97 0.72 -15.58
C ILE A 28 -13.95 0.69 -14.40
N PRO A 29 -14.65 -0.43 -14.14
CA PRO A 29 -15.55 -0.53 -13.00
C PRO A 29 -14.81 -0.30 -11.67
N LEU A 30 -15.41 0.47 -10.77
CA LEU A 30 -14.84 0.76 -9.44
C LEU A 30 -14.38 -0.50 -8.67
N PRO A 31 -15.13 -1.62 -8.66
CA PRO A 31 -14.68 -2.85 -8.01
C PRO A 31 -13.39 -3.43 -8.61
N ALA A 32 -13.18 -3.31 -9.93
CA ALA A 32 -11.97 -3.78 -10.58
C ALA A 32 -10.75 -2.89 -10.26
N GLY A 33 -10.96 -1.57 -10.13
CA GLY A 33 -9.90 -0.66 -9.67
C GLY A 33 -9.48 -0.91 -8.22
N LEU A 34 -10.45 -1.17 -7.33
CA LEU A 34 -10.17 -1.55 -5.93
C LEU A 34 -9.43 -2.89 -5.83
N ALA A 35 -9.80 -3.86 -6.66
CA ALA A 35 -9.08 -5.12 -6.79
C ALA A 35 -7.59 -4.91 -7.14
N SER A 36 -7.29 -4.00 -8.08
CA SER A 36 -5.89 -3.69 -8.44
C SER A 36 -5.11 -3.04 -7.30
N ILE A 37 -5.72 -2.15 -6.52
CA ILE A 37 -5.08 -1.58 -5.31
C ILE A 37 -4.80 -2.67 -4.29
N LEU A 38 -5.78 -3.54 -4.03
CA LEU A 38 -5.61 -4.62 -3.07
C LEU A 38 -4.42 -5.51 -3.45
N VAL A 39 -4.29 -5.84 -4.74
CA VAL A 39 -3.13 -6.58 -5.24
C VAL A 39 -1.83 -5.82 -5.02
N GLU A 40 -1.77 -4.54 -5.42
CA GLU A 40 -0.59 -3.69 -5.21
C GLU A 40 -0.17 -3.68 -3.73
N ARG A 41 -1.13 -3.51 -2.82
CA ARG A 41 -0.90 -3.48 -1.36
C ARG A 41 -0.42 -4.82 -0.81
N VAL A 42 -0.92 -5.93 -1.33
CA VAL A 42 -0.45 -7.28 -0.98
C VAL A 42 1.01 -7.44 -1.40
N PHE A 43 1.35 -7.13 -2.65
CA PHE A 43 2.73 -7.23 -3.14
C PHE A 43 3.69 -6.31 -2.38
N ASP A 44 3.29 -5.07 -2.10
CA ASP A 44 4.07 -4.14 -1.27
C ASP A 44 4.32 -4.72 0.14
N GLY A 45 3.29 -5.29 0.78
CA GLY A 45 3.44 -5.93 2.08
C GLY A 45 4.34 -7.17 2.07
N LEU A 46 4.27 -7.99 1.01
CA LEU A 46 5.16 -9.15 0.86
C LEU A 46 6.62 -8.73 0.75
N THR A 47 6.91 -7.65 0.02
CA THR A 47 8.27 -7.12 -0.07
C THR A 47 8.76 -6.60 1.29
N MET A 48 7.91 -5.96 2.10
CA MET A 48 8.27 -5.55 3.46
C MET A 48 8.59 -6.76 4.36
N ILE A 49 7.78 -7.81 4.29
CA ILE A 49 8.01 -9.07 5.02
C ILE A 49 9.31 -9.72 4.56
N LEU A 50 9.58 -9.75 3.26
CA LEU A 50 10.83 -10.29 2.71
C LEU A 50 12.05 -9.56 3.28
N LEU A 51 12.01 -8.23 3.37
CA LEU A 51 13.09 -7.44 3.98
C LEU A 51 13.28 -7.80 5.46
N LEU A 52 12.19 -7.96 6.21
CA LEU A 52 12.26 -8.35 7.63
C LEU A 52 12.76 -9.79 7.82
N ILE A 53 12.36 -10.72 6.97
CA ILE A 53 12.89 -12.10 6.98
C ILE A 53 14.38 -12.09 6.65
N LEU A 54 14.80 -11.32 5.65
CA LEU A 54 16.22 -11.18 5.31
C LEU A 54 17.00 -10.58 6.49
N ALA A 55 16.44 -9.59 7.17
CA ALA A 55 17.03 -9.06 8.40
C ALA A 55 17.15 -10.15 9.48
N ALA A 56 16.11 -10.96 9.67
CA ALA A 56 16.09 -12.07 10.62
C ALA A 56 17.19 -13.10 10.34
N VAL A 57 17.40 -13.45 9.07
CA VAL A 57 18.43 -14.42 8.66
C VAL A 57 19.84 -13.87 8.90
N ILE A 58 20.05 -12.57 8.71
CA ILE A 58 21.37 -11.94 8.84
C ILE A 58 21.75 -11.74 10.31
N GLY A 59 20.82 -11.32 11.17
CA GLY A 59 21.15 -10.88 12.53
C GLY A 59 20.08 -11.14 13.60
N GLY A 60 19.03 -11.89 13.27
CA GLY A 60 17.88 -12.13 14.15
C GLY A 60 16.84 -11.01 14.11
N ILE A 61 15.74 -11.16 14.83
CA ILE A 61 14.77 -10.07 15.01
C ILE A 61 14.74 -9.73 16.50
N PRO A 62 14.91 -8.46 16.88
CA PRO A 62 14.77 -8.04 18.26
C PRO A 62 13.38 -8.34 18.81
N ASP A 63 13.28 -8.65 20.10
CA ASP A 63 12.02 -9.04 20.76
C ASP A 63 10.90 -7.99 20.55
N TYR A 64 11.26 -6.70 20.54
CA TYR A 64 10.30 -5.61 20.34
C TYR A 64 9.67 -5.57 18.94
N LEU A 65 10.29 -6.21 17.93
CA LEU A 65 9.75 -6.33 16.57
C LEU A 65 9.12 -7.70 16.29
N GLN A 66 9.32 -8.69 17.14
CA GLN A 66 8.88 -10.06 16.88
C GLN A 66 7.35 -10.16 16.77
N TYR A 67 6.61 -9.51 17.68
CA TYR A 67 5.14 -9.46 17.61
C TYR A 67 4.62 -8.79 16.34
N VAL A 68 5.28 -7.69 15.93
CA VAL A 68 4.94 -6.93 14.73
C VAL A 68 5.18 -7.77 13.48
N LEU A 69 6.30 -8.50 13.42
CA LEU A 69 6.60 -9.44 12.34
C LEU A 69 5.50 -10.51 12.23
N TRP A 70 5.18 -11.20 13.32
CA TRP A 70 4.18 -12.27 13.28
C TRP A 70 2.80 -11.77 12.86
N MET A 71 2.41 -10.58 13.33
CA MET A 71 1.18 -9.94 12.91
C MET A 71 1.22 -9.61 11.41
N ALA A 72 2.32 -9.06 10.90
CA ALA A 72 2.48 -8.78 9.47
C ALA A 72 2.39 -10.06 8.64
N VAL A 73 3.13 -11.10 9.03
CA VAL A 73 3.11 -12.41 8.36
C VAL A 73 1.70 -13.00 8.36
N ALA A 74 0.96 -12.90 9.47
CA ALA A 74 -0.40 -13.39 9.54
C ALA A 74 -1.35 -12.60 8.61
N VAL A 75 -1.33 -11.26 8.67
CA VAL A 75 -2.23 -10.39 7.90
C VAL A 75 -1.94 -10.49 6.40
N PHE A 76 -0.69 -10.27 5.99
CA PHE A 76 -0.32 -10.32 4.57
C PHE A 76 -0.26 -11.74 4.04
N GLY A 77 0.06 -12.74 4.87
CA GLY A 77 -0.05 -14.14 4.50
C GLY A 77 -1.49 -14.55 4.23
N LEU A 78 -2.44 -14.14 5.09
CA LEU A 78 -3.87 -14.35 4.84
C LEU A 78 -4.33 -13.62 3.57
N ALA A 79 -3.90 -12.37 3.38
CA ALA A 79 -4.22 -11.61 2.18
C ALA A 79 -3.64 -12.27 0.91
N LEU A 80 -2.43 -12.83 0.99
CA LEU A 80 -1.81 -13.58 -0.08
C LEU A 80 -2.60 -14.84 -0.41
N VAL A 81 -2.98 -15.64 0.59
CA VAL A 81 -3.81 -16.84 0.42
C VAL A 81 -5.16 -16.46 -0.21
N PHE A 82 -5.75 -15.35 0.21
CA PHE A 82 -6.99 -14.84 -0.37
C PHE A 82 -6.83 -14.47 -1.85
N VAL A 83 -5.76 -13.73 -2.20
CA VAL A 83 -5.45 -13.38 -3.60
C VAL A 83 -5.16 -14.61 -4.44
N TYR A 84 -4.35 -15.55 -3.96
CA TYR A 84 -4.08 -16.81 -4.66
C TYR A 84 -5.34 -17.66 -4.80
N GLY A 85 -6.19 -17.72 -3.77
CA GLY A 85 -7.49 -18.39 -3.84
C GLY A 85 -8.35 -17.80 -4.96
N LEU A 86 -8.47 -16.47 -5.02
CA LEU A 86 -9.16 -15.74 -6.10
C LEU A 86 -8.59 -16.05 -7.49
N VAL A 87 -7.27 -16.12 -7.58
CA VAL A 87 -6.53 -16.36 -8.82
C VAL A 87 -6.64 -17.82 -9.27
N LEU A 88 -6.58 -18.81 -8.38
CA LEU A 88 -6.58 -20.23 -8.73
C LEU A 88 -7.99 -20.82 -8.87
N TRP A 89 -8.97 -20.35 -8.08
CA TRP A 89 -10.33 -20.89 -8.05
C TRP A 89 -11.43 -19.82 -8.25
N PRO A 90 -11.45 -19.11 -9.40
CA PRO A 90 -12.41 -18.04 -9.66
C PRO A 90 -13.86 -18.52 -9.61
N THR A 91 -14.12 -19.66 -10.26
CA THR A 91 -15.47 -20.21 -10.42
C THR A 91 -16.03 -20.70 -9.10
N GLN A 92 -15.18 -21.28 -8.25
CA GLN A 92 -15.59 -21.70 -6.92
C GLN A 92 -15.85 -20.48 -6.04
N ILE A 93 -14.96 -19.49 -6.04
CA ILE A 93 -15.20 -18.27 -5.26
C ILE A 93 -16.46 -17.54 -5.73
N GLN A 94 -16.73 -17.48 -7.03
CA GLN A 94 -17.99 -16.93 -7.54
C GLN A 94 -19.21 -17.70 -7.01
N LYS A 95 -19.16 -19.04 -6.93
CA LYS A 95 -20.22 -19.88 -6.33
C LYS A 95 -20.37 -19.65 -4.82
N TRP A 96 -19.27 -19.56 -4.08
CA TRP A 96 -19.28 -19.28 -2.64
C TRP A 96 -19.82 -17.89 -2.34
N SER A 97 -19.35 -16.87 -3.06
CA SER A 97 -19.85 -15.50 -2.93
C SER A 97 -21.32 -15.41 -3.31
N THR A 98 -21.76 -16.15 -4.34
CA THR A 98 -23.17 -16.12 -4.72
C THR A 98 -24.06 -16.78 -3.68
N TRP A 99 -23.62 -17.89 -3.09
CA TRP A 99 -24.29 -18.54 -1.96
C TRP A 99 -24.38 -17.61 -0.74
N LEU A 100 -23.27 -16.96 -0.35
CA LEU A 100 -23.26 -16.00 0.76
C LEU A 100 -24.22 -14.83 0.53
N ILE A 101 -24.23 -14.24 -0.67
CA ILE A 101 -25.17 -13.15 -1.02
C ILE A 101 -26.62 -13.65 -0.96
N ALA A 102 -26.88 -14.88 -1.40
CA ALA A 102 -28.21 -15.48 -1.36
C ALA A 102 -28.68 -15.81 0.06
N HIS A 103 -27.79 -16.01 1.03
CA HIS A 103 -28.14 -16.38 2.40
C HIS A 103 -28.15 -15.19 3.36
N LEU A 104 -27.16 -14.29 3.26
CA LEU A 104 -26.96 -13.19 4.21
C LEU A 104 -27.57 -11.86 3.75
N SER A 105 -27.82 -11.68 2.44
CA SER A 105 -28.19 -10.38 1.91
C SER A 105 -29.70 -10.21 1.65
N PRO A 106 -30.30 -9.05 2.00
CA PRO A 106 -31.68 -8.72 1.66
C PRO A 106 -31.94 -8.80 0.15
N ARG A 107 -33.11 -9.32 -0.26
CA ARG A 107 -33.46 -9.55 -1.68
C ARG A 107 -33.26 -8.31 -2.58
N ARG A 108 -33.52 -7.11 -2.05
CA ARG A 108 -33.36 -5.82 -2.75
C ARG A 108 -31.94 -5.51 -3.23
N PHE A 109 -30.90 -6.05 -2.57
CA PHE A 109 -29.50 -5.73 -2.88
C PHE A 109 -28.76 -6.86 -3.62
N ARG A 110 -29.35 -8.05 -3.77
CA ARG A 110 -28.66 -9.23 -4.32
C ARG A 110 -28.13 -9.00 -5.74
N LEU A 111 -28.96 -8.46 -6.63
CA LEU A 111 -28.57 -8.15 -8.02
C LEU A 111 -27.41 -7.16 -8.09
N ARG A 112 -27.40 -6.14 -7.22
CA ARG A 112 -26.29 -5.17 -7.13
C ARG A 112 -25.01 -5.83 -6.62
N LEU A 113 -25.10 -6.62 -5.54
CA LEU A 113 -23.95 -7.30 -4.94
C LEU A 113 -23.32 -8.33 -5.88
N TYR A 114 -24.12 -9.09 -6.63
CA TYR A 114 -23.61 -10.01 -7.64
C TYR A 114 -22.77 -9.27 -8.69
N GLY A 115 -23.28 -8.16 -9.23
CA GLY A 115 -22.55 -7.37 -10.22
C GLY A 115 -21.29 -6.68 -9.67
N ILE A 116 -21.23 -6.39 -8.36
CA ILE A 116 -20.02 -5.86 -7.71
C ILE A 116 -18.98 -6.97 -7.57
N VAL A 117 -19.37 -8.12 -7.01
CA VAL A 117 -18.48 -9.26 -6.78
C VAL A 117 -17.94 -9.81 -8.10
N GLU A 118 -18.78 -9.95 -9.12
CA GLU A 118 -18.35 -10.45 -10.43
C GLU A 118 -17.29 -9.53 -11.05
N ARG A 119 -17.51 -8.21 -11.03
CA ARG A 119 -16.52 -7.24 -11.53
C ARG A 119 -15.24 -7.19 -10.69
N PHE A 120 -15.35 -7.39 -9.38
CA PHE A 120 -14.20 -7.49 -8.49
C PHE A 120 -13.36 -8.72 -8.83
N ILE A 121 -13.98 -9.91 -8.91
CA ILE A 121 -13.32 -11.17 -9.29
C ILE A 121 -12.73 -11.04 -10.71
N PHE A 122 -13.47 -10.46 -11.66
CA PHE A 122 -12.98 -10.23 -13.03
C PHE A 122 -11.74 -9.33 -13.06
N GLY A 123 -11.66 -8.32 -12.19
CA GLY A 123 -10.46 -7.48 -12.01
C GLY A 123 -9.21 -8.28 -11.64
N PHE A 124 -9.35 -9.34 -10.83
CA PHE A 124 -8.26 -10.26 -10.49
C PHE A 124 -7.90 -11.21 -11.64
N VAL A 125 -8.86 -11.56 -12.51
CA VAL A 125 -8.62 -12.43 -13.65
C VAL A 125 -7.59 -11.82 -14.62
N SER A 126 -7.59 -10.50 -14.79
CA SER A 126 -6.62 -9.80 -15.64
C SER A 126 -5.18 -9.84 -15.09
N ILE A 127 -5.00 -10.16 -13.81
CA ILE A 127 -3.69 -10.25 -13.13
C ILE A 127 -3.14 -11.70 -13.18
N ARG A 128 -3.90 -12.66 -13.73
CA ARG A 128 -3.52 -14.09 -13.79
C ARG A 128 -2.26 -14.42 -14.59
N SER A 129 -1.77 -13.51 -15.42
CA SER A 129 -0.55 -13.79 -16.19
C SER A 129 0.63 -13.93 -15.22
N PRO A 130 1.27 -15.11 -15.12
CA PRO A 130 2.44 -15.30 -14.27
C PRO A 130 3.53 -14.30 -14.60
N ARG A 131 3.66 -13.94 -15.89
CA ARG A 131 4.57 -12.89 -16.37
C ARG A 131 4.26 -11.53 -15.75
N THR A 132 2.99 -11.14 -15.70
CA THR A 132 2.59 -9.86 -15.09
C THR A 132 2.88 -9.86 -13.59
N VAL A 133 2.58 -10.95 -12.89
CA VAL A 133 2.89 -11.11 -11.46
C VAL A 133 4.40 -11.02 -11.21
N THR A 134 5.22 -11.71 -12.02
CA THR A 134 6.68 -11.65 -11.90
C THR A 134 7.20 -10.24 -12.16
N ILE A 135 6.70 -9.54 -13.18
CA ILE A 135 7.11 -8.16 -13.47
C ILE A 135 6.77 -7.24 -12.29
N VAL A 136 5.54 -7.32 -11.76
CA VAL A 136 5.11 -6.51 -10.60
C VAL A 136 5.99 -6.80 -9.40
N LEU A 137 6.26 -8.06 -9.10
CA LEU A 137 7.09 -8.46 -7.97
C LEU A 137 8.54 -7.96 -8.12
N VAL A 138 9.14 -8.10 -9.30
CA VAL A 138 10.50 -7.59 -9.57
C VAL A 138 10.55 -6.07 -9.49
N CYS A 139 9.55 -5.37 -10.05
CA CYS A 139 9.43 -3.92 -9.94
C CYS A 139 9.31 -3.50 -8.47
N SER A 140 8.45 -4.13 -7.68
CA SER A 140 8.31 -3.84 -6.25
C SER A 140 9.63 -4.05 -5.52
N ILE A 141 10.30 -5.20 -5.67
CA ILE A 141 11.61 -5.46 -5.06
C ILE A 141 12.63 -4.37 -5.45
N THR A 142 12.65 -3.98 -6.72
CA THR A 142 13.56 -2.93 -7.21
C THR A 142 13.28 -1.60 -6.55
N VAL A 143 12.01 -1.17 -6.49
CA VAL A 143 11.61 0.08 -5.83
C VAL A 143 12.03 0.08 -4.36
N TRP A 144 11.71 -0.98 -3.62
CA TRP A 144 12.06 -1.08 -2.21
C TRP A 144 13.58 -1.14 -1.98
N THR A 145 14.32 -1.81 -2.87
CA THR A 145 15.79 -1.85 -2.79
C THR A 145 16.39 -0.45 -3.01
N LEU A 146 15.92 0.28 -4.02
CA LEU A 146 16.35 1.66 -4.28
C LEU A 146 16.01 2.60 -3.12
N GLU A 147 14.86 2.37 -2.49
CA GLU A 147 14.47 3.10 -1.29
C GLU A 147 15.40 2.79 -0.11
N THR A 148 15.69 1.52 0.19
CA THR A 148 16.66 1.13 1.22
C THR A 148 18.07 1.70 0.95
N ILE A 149 18.48 1.77 -0.32
CA ILE A 149 19.74 2.44 -0.71
C ILE A 149 19.66 3.94 -0.39
N SER A 150 18.53 4.58 -0.67
CA SER A 150 18.32 6.01 -0.36
C SER A 150 18.42 6.27 1.15
N TYR A 151 17.94 5.35 1.98
CA TYR A 151 18.07 5.45 3.44
C TYR A 151 19.55 5.45 3.82
N ARG A 152 20.34 4.53 3.26
CA ARG A 152 21.78 4.44 3.51
C ARG A 152 22.54 5.68 3.02
N LEU A 153 22.22 6.19 1.84
CA LEU A 153 22.86 7.40 1.31
C LEU A 153 22.62 8.60 2.23
N LEU A 154 21.40 8.75 2.74
CA LEU A 154 21.07 9.83 3.65
C LEU A 154 21.77 9.66 5.02
N MET A 155 21.92 8.43 5.52
CA MET A 155 22.68 8.19 6.77
C MET A 155 24.12 8.69 6.64
N ASN A 156 24.76 8.38 5.51
CA ASN A 156 26.11 8.84 5.23
C ASN A 156 26.20 10.38 5.22
N ALA A 157 25.17 11.08 4.72
CA ALA A 157 25.10 12.55 4.75
C ALA A 157 24.99 13.12 6.18
N PHE A 158 24.38 12.37 7.10
CA PHE A 158 24.33 12.70 8.53
C PHE A 158 25.59 12.27 9.31
N GLY A 159 26.57 11.64 8.64
CA GLY A 159 27.83 11.23 9.26
C GLY A 159 27.73 9.98 10.13
N PHE A 160 26.67 9.19 10.01
CA PHE A 160 26.55 7.90 10.70
C PHE A 160 26.21 6.77 9.72
N GLY A 161 26.35 5.53 10.17
CA GLY A 161 25.98 4.36 9.38
C GLY A 161 25.63 3.20 10.27
N VAL A 162 24.77 2.32 9.78
CA VAL A 162 24.38 1.09 10.46
C VAL A 162 24.75 -0.12 9.62
N ASN A 163 24.86 -1.31 10.21
CA ASN A 163 25.10 -2.53 9.43
C ASN A 163 23.87 -2.88 8.56
N LEU A 164 24.07 -3.71 7.53
CA LEU A 164 22.99 -4.13 6.62
C LEU A 164 21.78 -4.69 7.38
N HIS A 165 22.04 -5.46 8.44
CA HIS A 165 21.00 -5.99 9.32
C HIS A 165 20.06 -4.89 9.87
N HIS A 166 20.61 -3.86 10.49
CA HIS A 166 19.84 -2.75 11.07
C HIS A 166 19.19 -1.87 10.00
N LEU A 167 19.81 -1.72 8.84
CA LEU A 167 19.24 -0.99 7.71
C LEU A 167 17.97 -1.68 7.19
N LEU A 168 18.00 -3.02 7.07
CA LEU A 168 16.86 -3.83 6.67
C LEU A 168 15.76 -3.85 7.75
N LEU A 169 16.12 -3.93 9.03
CA LEU A 169 15.15 -3.81 10.13
C LEU A 169 14.46 -2.45 10.10
N MET A 170 15.23 -1.37 9.96
CA MET A 170 14.68 -0.01 9.92
C MET A 170 13.76 0.16 8.71
N SER A 171 14.21 -0.24 7.53
CA SER A 171 13.42 -0.14 6.30
C SER A 171 12.15 -0.98 6.39
N GLY A 172 12.25 -2.24 6.79
CA GLY A 172 11.09 -3.12 6.95
C GLY A 172 10.10 -2.61 8.00
N ALA A 173 10.58 -2.16 9.17
CA ALA A 173 9.73 -1.67 10.25
C ALA A 173 9.02 -0.34 9.89
N ALA A 174 9.75 0.61 9.30
CA ALA A 174 9.19 1.89 8.87
C ALA A 174 8.10 1.69 7.80
N ASN A 175 8.39 0.84 6.81
CA ASN A 175 7.49 0.57 5.70
C ASN A 175 6.27 -0.23 6.14
N LEU A 176 6.44 -1.18 7.05
CA LEU A 176 5.30 -1.87 7.66
C LEU A 176 4.42 -0.90 8.47
N GLY A 177 5.01 0.10 9.10
CA GLY A 177 4.28 1.20 9.73
C GLY A 177 3.39 1.96 8.74
N THR A 178 3.85 2.15 7.49
CA THR A 178 3.01 2.71 6.42
C THR A 178 1.87 1.81 5.98
N ALA A 179 1.79 0.56 6.41
CA ALA A 179 0.63 -0.30 6.16
C ALA A 179 -0.54 0.03 7.11
N LEU A 180 -0.26 0.67 8.26
CA LEU A 180 -1.28 1.07 9.22
C LEU A 180 -2.12 2.24 8.67
N PRO A 181 -3.43 2.28 8.94
CA PRO A 181 -4.25 3.44 8.63
C PRO A 181 -3.76 4.63 9.47
N SER A 182 -3.33 5.70 8.80
CA SER A 182 -2.65 6.84 9.41
C SER A 182 -3.14 8.16 8.82
N GLY A 183 -2.80 9.27 9.49
CA GLY A 183 -3.06 10.63 9.04
C GLY A 183 -2.28 10.99 7.76
N PRO A 184 -2.47 12.21 7.21
CA PRO A 184 -1.83 12.63 5.97
C PRO A 184 -0.31 12.46 6.03
N GLY A 185 0.26 11.87 4.97
CA GLY A 185 1.70 11.63 4.84
C GLY A 185 2.29 10.51 5.70
N ASN A 186 1.51 9.68 6.41
CA ASN A 186 2.04 8.65 7.32
C ASN A 186 2.90 9.21 8.48
N LEU A 187 2.68 10.47 8.85
CA LEU A 187 3.38 11.11 9.98
C LEU A 187 3.25 10.25 11.24
N GLY A 188 4.39 9.94 11.86
CA GLY A 188 4.47 9.12 13.07
C GLY A 188 4.47 7.62 12.80
N THR A 189 3.58 7.10 11.94
CA THR A 189 3.54 5.65 11.64
C THR A 189 4.75 5.17 10.84
N PHE A 190 5.29 6.03 9.97
CA PHE A 190 6.55 5.77 9.28
C PHE A 190 7.77 6.07 10.17
N ASP A 191 7.66 7.11 11.00
CA ASP A 191 8.79 7.68 11.73
C ASP A 191 9.15 6.91 13.00
N ALA A 192 8.16 6.54 13.80
CA ALA A 192 8.37 5.93 15.10
C ALA A 192 9.13 4.59 15.01
N PRO A 193 8.78 3.65 14.10
CA PRO A 193 9.51 2.39 13.99
C PRO A 193 10.96 2.59 13.53
N ALA A 194 11.20 3.52 12.60
CA ALA A 194 12.54 3.84 12.13
C ALA A 194 13.41 4.43 13.24
N ILE A 195 12.88 5.42 13.97
CA ILE A 195 13.57 6.05 15.10
C ILE A 195 13.87 5.01 16.19
N LEU A 196 12.91 4.12 16.50
CA LEU A 196 13.10 3.04 17.47
C LEU A 196 14.25 2.12 17.10
N VAL A 197 14.34 1.70 15.83
CA VAL A 197 15.45 0.84 15.38
C VAL A 197 16.78 1.57 15.48
N LEU A 198 16.85 2.85 15.10
CA LEU A 198 18.08 3.64 15.16
C LEU A 198 18.56 3.89 16.59
N THR A 199 17.65 4.22 17.51
CA THR A 199 18.01 4.43 18.92
C THR A 199 18.39 3.14 19.62
N ALA A 200 17.74 2.02 19.28
CA ALA A 200 18.09 0.69 19.80
C ALA A 200 19.51 0.25 19.42
N VAL A 201 20.06 0.76 18.32
CA VAL A 201 21.43 0.45 17.86
C VAL A 201 22.45 1.51 18.30
N GLY A 202 22.07 2.42 19.21
CA GLY A 202 22.96 3.38 19.84
C GLY A 202 23.08 4.74 19.14
N ILE A 203 22.25 5.02 18.11
CA ILE A 203 22.20 6.37 17.53
C ILE A 203 21.46 7.30 18.49
N SER A 204 22.00 8.51 18.70
CA SER A 204 21.36 9.48 19.58
C SER A 204 19.93 9.78 19.12
N GLN A 205 18.99 9.92 20.06
CA GLN A 205 17.58 10.19 19.74
C GLN A 205 17.42 11.45 18.88
N ASN A 206 18.19 12.50 19.16
CA ASN A 206 18.19 13.73 18.38
C ASN A 206 18.62 13.47 16.93
N THR A 207 19.72 12.72 16.72
CA THR A 207 20.18 12.37 15.38
C THR A 207 19.16 11.49 14.64
N ALA A 208 18.58 10.49 15.32
CA ALA A 208 17.60 9.60 14.72
C ALA A 208 16.33 10.34 14.28
N VAL A 209 15.82 11.25 15.12
CA VAL A 209 14.65 12.09 14.80
C VAL A 209 14.97 13.05 13.64
N SER A 210 16.12 13.74 13.67
CA SER A 210 16.50 14.65 12.59
C SER A 210 16.69 13.93 11.26
N TYR A 211 17.37 12.79 11.27
CA TYR A 211 17.55 11.95 10.10
C TYR A 211 16.21 11.47 9.55
N GLN A 212 15.34 10.95 10.41
CA GLN A 212 14.03 10.44 10.00
C GLN A 212 13.14 11.54 9.43
N ALA A 213 13.14 12.73 10.05
CA ALA A 213 12.39 13.87 9.54
C ALA A 213 12.85 14.31 8.14
N VAL A 214 14.16 14.34 7.89
CA VAL A 214 14.70 14.65 6.57
C VAL A 214 14.39 13.53 5.57
N LEU A 215 14.52 12.26 5.98
CA LEU A 215 14.18 11.12 5.15
C LEU A 215 12.72 11.19 4.69
N HIS A 216 11.82 11.39 5.65
CA HIS A 216 10.40 11.56 5.40
C HIS A 216 10.16 12.73 4.44
N ALA A 217 10.75 13.90 4.70
CA ALA A 217 10.60 15.06 3.83
C ALA A 217 11.08 14.80 2.41
N VAL A 218 12.21 14.11 2.22
CA VAL A 218 12.75 13.79 0.88
C VAL A 218 11.81 12.84 0.13
N LEU A 219 11.36 11.76 0.77
CA LEU A 219 10.43 10.81 0.17
C LEU A 219 9.09 11.49 -0.18
N TRP A 220 8.54 12.21 0.79
CA TRP A 220 7.26 12.91 0.64
C TRP A 220 7.31 13.98 -0.44
N CYS A 221 8.38 14.79 -0.49
CA CYS A 221 8.60 15.75 -1.56
C CYS A 221 8.68 15.06 -2.92
N THR A 222 9.49 13.99 -3.03
CA THR A 222 9.69 13.28 -4.30
C THR A 222 8.37 12.73 -4.84
N GLU A 223 7.57 12.09 -3.98
CA GLU A 223 6.26 11.56 -4.36
C GLU A 223 5.24 12.67 -4.70
N THR A 224 5.25 13.76 -3.94
CA THR A 224 4.34 14.89 -4.12
C THR A 224 4.65 15.66 -5.39
N PHE A 225 5.91 16.03 -5.62
CA PHE A 225 6.33 16.73 -6.84
C PHE A 225 6.11 15.88 -8.09
N SER A 226 6.40 14.58 -8.04
CA SER A 226 6.10 13.66 -9.15
C SER A 226 4.59 13.60 -9.42
N GLY A 227 3.77 13.58 -8.37
CA GLY A 227 2.31 13.64 -8.47
C GLY A 227 1.79 14.93 -9.11
N LEU A 228 2.27 16.08 -8.62
CA LEU A 228 1.90 17.41 -9.10
C LEU A 228 2.35 17.65 -10.54
N TRP A 229 3.57 17.24 -10.89
CA TRP A 229 4.09 17.33 -12.25
C TRP A 229 3.22 16.55 -13.24
N PHE A 230 2.80 15.34 -12.86
CA PHE A 230 1.88 14.54 -13.66
C PHE A 230 0.49 15.20 -13.79
N MET A 231 -0.05 15.76 -12.70
CA MET A 231 -1.34 16.47 -12.74
C MET A 231 -1.28 17.67 -13.69
N TRP A 232 -0.21 18.47 -13.59
CA TRP A 232 0.03 19.62 -14.45
C TRP A 232 0.11 19.21 -15.93
N ARG A 233 0.90 18.18 -16.24
CA ARG A 233 1.04 17.66 -17.62
C ARG A 233 -0.25 17.06 -18.17
N SER A 234 -1.11 16.51 -17.30
CA SER A 234 -2.37 15.86 -17.69
C SER A 234 -3.55 16.83 -17.74
N GLY A 235 -3.32 18.13 -17.47
CA GLY A 235 -4.35 19.16 -17.39
C GLY A 235 -5.33 19.00 -16.23
N LEU A 236 -5.03 18.12 -15.26
CA LEU A 236 -5.91 17.81 -14.14
C LEU A 236 -5.80 18.91 -13.08
N ARG A 237 -6.89 19.64 -12.84
CA ARG A 237 -6.97 20.67 -11.80
C ARG A 237 -7.42 20.07 -10.48
N LYS A 238 -7.07 20.71 -9.38
CA LYS A 238 -7.56 20.33 -8.04
C LYS A 238 -9.09 20.29 -7.96
N ALA A 239 -9.76 21.23 -8.64
CA ALA A 239 -11.22 21.26 -8.73
C ALA A 239 -11.82 20.00 -9.38
N ASP A 240 -11.11 19.39 -10.34
CA ASP A 240 -11.55 18.15 -10.98
C ASP A 240 -11.46 16.96 -10.00
N LEU A 241 -10.44 16.97 -9.14
CA LEU A 241 -10.25 15.98 -8.08
C LEU A 241 -11.31 16.10 -6.99
N ASP A 242 -11.55 17.31 -6.50
CA ASP A 242 -12.55 17.59 -5.47
C ASP A 242 -13.96 17.22 -5.97
N ARG A 243 -14.29 17.58 -7.22
CA ARG A 243 -15.54 17.16 -7.86
C ARG A 243 -15.65 15.63 -8.01
N THR A 244 -14.57 14.97 -8.40
CA THR A 244 -14.53 13.50 -8.54
C THR A 244 -14.74 12.82 -7.19
N LEU A 245 -14.20 13.38 -6.10
CA LEU A 245 -14.41 12.89 -4.74
C LEU A 245 -15.86 13.09 -4.28
N GLU A 246 -16.44 14.26 -4.51
CA GLU A 246 -17.85 14.53 -4.20
C GLU A 246 -18.81 13.61 -4.97
N GLU A 247 -18.54 13.38 -6.26
CA GLU A 247 -19.31 12.44 -7.08
C GLU A 247 -19.15 11.00 -6.56
N GLY A 248 -17.95 10.61 -6.11
CA GLY A 248 -17.68 9.31 -5.47
C GLY A 248 -18.48 9.10 -4.19
N VAL A 249 -18.53 10.11 -3.31
CA VAL A 249 -19.31 10.08 -2.05
C VAL A 249 -20.80 9.96 -2.33
N ARG A 250 -21.34 10.74 -3.28
CA ARG A 250 -22.76 10.67 -3.67
C ARG A 250 -23.15 9.33 -4.28
N VAL A 251 -22.25 8.68 -5.02
CA VAL A 251 -22.48 7.32 -5.52
C VAL A 251 -22.47 6.31 -4.38
N GLY A 252 -21.61 6.47 -3.38
CA GLY A 252 -21.60 5.66 -2.15
C GLY A 252 -22.93 5.75 -1.40
N GLU A 253 -23.45 6.97 -1.19
CA GLU A 253 -24.71 7.21 -0.49
C GLU A 253 -25.93 6.62 -1.22
N ARG A 254 -25.96 6.68 -2.56
CA ARG A 254 -27.02 6.04 -3.37
C ARG A 254 -26.96 4.52 -3.37
N LEU A 255 -25.83 3.92 -3.02
CA LEU A 255 -25.68 2.46 -2.90
C LEU A 255 -26.05 1.95 -1.50
N SER A 256 -25.98 2.80 -0.47
CA SER A 256 -26.37 2.50 0.91
C SER A 256 -27.86 2.73 1.23
N GLY A 257 -28.61 3.42 0.36
CA GLY A 257 -30.08 3.53 0.40
C GLY A 257 -30.78 2.43 -0.39
#